data_AF-A0A1C7M6Y3-F1
#
_entry.id   AF-A0A1C7M6Y3-F1
#
_cell.length_a   1.000
_cell.length_b   1.000
_cell.length_c   1.000
_cell.angle_alpha   90.00
_cell.angle_beta   90.00
_cell.angle_gamma   90.00
#
_symmetry.space_group_name_H-M   'P 1'
#
loop_
_entity.id
_entity.type
_entity.pdbx_description
1 polymer ?
#
loop_
_entity_poly.entity_id
_entity_poly.type
_entity_poly.pdbx_seq_one_letter_code
_entity_poly.pdbx_strand_id
1 'polypeptide(L)'
;MLHAFGSTEYLWHQLISDIHLPVDVPHGVLPNALLSDETQQIAIKAIRLDANWRRPSPRIKRTQALLNDMSGMYVDEMQFLSGGNWLLTGQRYRNREGRWYSRLSLWCLEELDNPYVVTGLEMAGVYRSSTLSLTEDDAYATLVLGVCDHEE
;
A
#
# COMPACT_ATOMS: atom_id res chain seq x y z
N MET A 1 37.23 -11.12 -13.73
CA MET A 1 37.00 -11.79 -12.43
C MET A 1 36.25 -10.94 -11.39
N LEU A 2 36.17 -9.61 -11.49
CA LEU A 2 35.28 -8.80 -10.63
C LEU A 2 33.77 -9.02 -10.87
N HIS A 3 33.38 -9.49 -12.06
CA HIS A 3 31.97 -9.73 -12.41
C HIS A 3 31.33 -10.90 -11.66
N ALA A 4 32.13 -11.87 -11.17
CA ALA A 4 31.62 -13.04 -10.45
C ALA A 4 31.30 -12.76 -8.96
N PHE A 5 31.90 -11.71 -8.39
CA PHE A 5 31.60 -11.26 -7.04
C PHE A 5 30.34 -10.39 -6.97
N GLY A 6 29.93 -9.78 -8.08
CA GLY A 6 28.67 -9.02 -8.14
C GLY A 6 27.42 -9.91 -8.27
N SER A 7 27.60 -11.18 -8.65
CA SER A 7 26.52 -12.15 -8.89
C SER A 7 26.39 -13.20 -7.80
N THR A 8 27.05 -13.02 -6.65
CA THR A 8 27.04 -14.03 -5.59
C THR A 8 25.77 -13.87 -4.77
N GLU A 9 24.86 -14.83 -4.90
CA GLU A 9 23.59 -14.98 -4.15
C GLU A 9 23.75 -14.65 -2.66
N TYR A 10 24.81 -15.17 -2.05
CA TYR A 10 25.17 -14.91 -0.65
C TYR A 10 25.28 -13.43 -0.28
N LEU A 11 25.92 -12.61 -1.13
CA LEU A 11 26.12 -11.19 -0.83
C LEU A 11 24.82 -10.41 -0.87
N TRP A 12 23.93 -10.72 -1.82
CA TRP A 12 22.64 -10.04 -1.94
C TRP A 12 21.69 -10.43 -0.80
N HIS A 13 21.66 -11.70 -0.37
CA HIS A 13 20.87 -12.08 0.80
C HIS A 13 21.38 -11.44 2.09
N GLN A 14 22.70 -11.37 2.29
CA GLN A 14 23.27 -10.70 3.46
C GLN A 14 22.98 -9.19 3.43
N LEU A 15 23.13 -8.57 2.25
CA LEU A 15 22.88 -7.15 2.08
C LEU A 15 21.38 -6.79 2.24
N ILE A 16 20.44 -7.64 1.79
CA ILE A 16 19.01 -7.45 2.07
C ILE A 16 18.71 -7.63 3.56
N SER A 17 19.35 -8.59 4.23
CA SER A 17 19.16 -8.81 5.67
C SER A 17 19.64 -7.62 6.51
N ASP A 18 20.71 -6.94 6.06
CA ASP A 18 21.30 -5.79 6.74
C ASP A 18 20.68 -4.44 6.32
N ILE A 19 20.02 -4.39 5.16
CA ILE A 19 19.36 -3.17 4.67
C ILE A 19 18.00 -3.00 5.35
N HIS A 20 17.90 -1.98 6.19
CA HIS A 20 16.63 -1.51 6.77
C HIS A 20 15.78 -0.70 5.77
N LEU A 21 15.71 -1.12 4.51
CA LEU A 21 14.81 -0.50 3.52
C LEU A 21 13.57 -1.38 3.34
N PRO A 22 12.39 -0.79 3.09
CA PRO A 22 11.21 -1.57 2.73
C PRO A 22 11.47 -2.25 1.38
N VAL A 23 11.65 -3.56 1.42
CA VAL A 23 11.85 -4.42 0.25
C VAL A 23 10.48 -4.95 -0.17
N ASP A 24 10.13 -4.75 -1.43
CA ASP A 24 8.90 -5.21 -2.05
C ASP A 24 9.05 -6.72 -2.36
N VAL A 25 8.85 -7.55 -1.33
CA VAL A 25 8.97 -9.02 -1.40
C VAL A 25 7.57 -9.61 -1.60
N PRO A 26 7.38 -10.56 -2.53
CA PRO A 26 6.11 -11.25 -2.69
C PRO A 26 5.64 -11.91 -1.38
N HIS A 27 4.34 -11.83 -1.09
CA HIS A 27 3.75 -12.44 0.10
C HIS A 27 3.92 -13.97 0.04
N GLY A 28 4.27 -14.57 1.19
CA GLY A 28 4.46 -16.01 1.33
C GLY A 28 5.83 -16.56 0.87
N VAL A 29 6.68 -15.73 0.25
CA VAL A 29 8.03 -16.16 -0.17
C VAL A 29 9.05 -15.78 0.90
N LEU A 30 9.71 -16.78 1.49
CA LEU A 30 10.85 -16.54 2.38
C LEU A 30 11.92 -15.76 1.60
N PRO A 31 12.53 -14.69 2.14
CA PRO A 31 13.57 -13.92 1.46
C PRO A 31 14.77 -14.76 0.97
N ASN A 32 14.98 -15.93 1.59
CA ASN A 32 16.01 -16.90 1.24
C ASN A 32 15.61 -17.86 0.10
N ALA A 33 14.35 -17.81 -0.35
CA ALA A 33 13.82 -18.63 -1.45
C ALA A 33 13.74 -17.85 -2.77
N LEU A 34 14.00 -16.53 -2.75
CA LEU A 34 14.09 -15.72 -3.95
C LEU A 34 15.40 -16.01 -4.69
N LEU A 35 15.33 -16.07 -6.02
CA LEU A 35 16.53 -16.21 -6.85
C LEU A 35 17.42 -14.97 -6.69
N SER A 36 18.73 -15.18 -6.75
CA SER A 36 19.74 -14.11 -6.61
C SER A 36 19.51 -12.90 -7.55
N ASP A 37 19.09 -13.14 -8.79
CA ASP A 37 18.80 -12.08 -9.77
C ASP A 37 17.60 -11.23 -9.36
N GLU A 38 16.55 -11.84 -8.82
CA GLU A 38 15.34 -11.15 -8.34
C GLU A 38 15.68 -10.31 -7.10
N THR A 39 16.39 -10.94 -6.15
CA THR A 39 16.90 -10.32 -4.92
C THR A 39 17.74 -9.07 -5.25
N GLN A 40 18.67 -9.19 -6.20
CA GLN A 40 19.50 -8.08 -6.66
C GLN A 40 18.64 -6.96 -7.26
N GLN A 41 17.67 -7.27 -8.12
CA GLN A 41 16.81 -6.26 -8.74
C GLN A 41 15.98 -5.50 -7.70
N ILE A 42 15.40 -6.20 -6.72
CA ILE A 42 14.60 -5.58 -5.68
C ILE A 42 15.49 -4.71 -4.78
N ALA A 43 16.68 -5.18 -4.39
CA ALA A 43 17.63 -4.40 -3.59
C ALA A 43 18.06 -3.12 -4.32
N ILE A 44 18.41 -3.22 -5.61
CA ILE A 44 18.77 -2.05 -6.42
C ILE A 44 17.60 -1.07 -6.53
N LYS A 45 16.36 -1.56 -6.70
CA LYS A 45 15.14 -0.73 -6.75
C LYS A 45 14.95 0.02 -5.42
N ALA A 46 15.08 -0.65 -4.29
CA ALA A 46 14.96 -0.05 -2.96
C ALA A 46 16.02 1.04 -2.71
N ILE A 47 17.30 0.75 -3.00
CA ILE A 47 18.40 1.73 -2.87
C ILE A 47 18.16 2.96 -3.76
N ARG A 48 17.72 2.75 -5.01
CA ARG A 48 17.41 3.86 -5.93
C ARG A 48 16.25 4.70 -5.43
N LEU A 49 15.24 4.08 -4.82
CA LEU A 49 14.08 4.78 -4.26
C LEU A 49 14.48 5.63 -3.05
N ASP A 50 15.25 5.08 -2.11
CA ASP A 50 15.80 5.81 -0.96
C ASP A 50 16.68 6.99 -1.41
N ALA A 51 17.59 6.74 -2.36
CA ALA A 51 18.42 7.80 -2.93
C ALA A 51 17.60 8.88 -3.65
N ASN A 52 16.43 8.55 -4.22
CA ASN A 52 15.54 9.53 -4.83
C ASN A 52 14.82 10.38 -3.77
N TRP A 53 14.36 9.77 -2.68
CA TRP A 53 13.68 10.47 -1.59
C TRP A 53 14.60 11.37 -0.77
N ARG A 54 15.90 11.04 -0.69
CA ARG A 54 16.90 11.90 -0.02
C ARG A 54 17.26 13.16 -0.81
N ARG A 55 16.80 13.31 -2.06
CA ARG A 55 17.09 14.50 -2.87
C ARG A 55 16.28 15.70 -2.38
N PRO A 56 16.79 16.94 -2.50
CA PRO A 56 16.01 18.14 -2.21
C PRO A 56 14.74 18.24 -3.05
N SER A 57 14.78 17.71 -4.28
CA SER A 57 13.63 17.60 -5.18
C SER A 57 13.49 16.13 -5.66
N PRO A 58 12.74 15.29 -4.94
CA PRO A 58 12.48 13.92 -5.35
C PRO A 58 11.82 13.87 -6.72
N ARG A 59 12.27 12.93 -7.57
CA ARG A 59 11.63 12.72 -8.88
C ARG A 59 10.39 11.88 -8.69
N ILE A 60 9.23 12.53 -8.73
CA ILE A 60 7.93 11.85 -8.73
C ILE A 60 7.68 11.36 -10.16
N LYS A 61 7.52 10.04 -10.33
CA LYS A 61 7.28 9.45 -11.65
C LYS A 61 5.86 9.74 -12.15
N ARG A 62 4.88 9.73 -11.25
CA ARG A 62 3.47 9.88 -11.59
C ARG A 62 2.68 10.39 -10.37
N THR A 63 1.63 11.15 -10.65
CA THR A 63 0.60 11.53 -9.70
C THR A 63 -0.75 11.29 -10.36
N GLN A 64 -1.62 10.53 -9.71
CA GLN A 64 -2.95 10.21 -10.20
C GLN A 64 -3.96 10.44 -9.08
N ALA A 65 -5.07 11.10 -9.40
CA ALA A 65 -6.20 11.20 -8.48
C ALA A 65 -6.98 9.89 -8.53
N LEU A 66 -7.08 9.21 -7.38
CA LEU A 66 -7.89 7.98 -7.25
C LEU A 66 -9.37 8.32 -7.15
N LEU A 67 -9.69 9.36 -6.38
CA LEU A 67 -11.04 9.86 -6.20
C LEU A 67 -11.26 11.06 -7.11
N ASN A 68 -12.25 10.96 -8.00
CA ASN A 68 -12.69 12.07 -8.83
C ASN A 68 -14.07 12.55 -8.35
N ASP A 69 -14.18 12.82 -7.05
CA ASP A 69 -15.46 13.22 -6.48
C ASP A 69 -15.55 14.75 -6.36
N MET A 70 -16.47 15.34 -7.13
CA MET A 70 -16.80 16.76 -7.05
C MET A 70 -17.56 17.13 -5.77
N SER A 71 -17.90 16.15 -4.93
CA SER A 71 -18.65 16.35 -3.69
C SER A 71 -17.84 16.99 -2.56
N GLY A 72 -16.52 17.19 -2.73
CA GLY A 72 -15.65 17.75 -1.68
C GLY A 72 -15.40 16.80 -0.51
N MET A 73 -15.71 15.50 -0.66
CA MET A 73 -15.40 14.49 0.33
C MET A 73 -13.88 14.30 0.42
N TYR A 74 -13.32 14.51 1.61
CA TYR A 74 -11.92 14.24 1.89
C TYR A 74 -11.75 12.81 2.39
N VAL A 75 -10.56 12.25 2.17
CA VAL A 75 -10.17 10.96 2.74
C VAL A 75 -9.59 11.22 4.12
N ASP A 76 -10.22 10.65 5.15
CA ASP A 76 -9.79 10.80 6.53
C ASP A 76 -8.92 9.63 7.02
N GLU A 77 -8.93 8.49 6.32
CA GLU A 77 -8.02 7.38 6.61
C GLU A 77 -7.46 6.76 5.33
N MET A 78 -6.16 6.45 5.36
CA MET A 78 -5.46 5.73 4.32
C MET A 78 -4.58 4.66 4.95
N GLN A 79 -4.74 3.42 4.50
CA GLN A 79 -3.90 2.30 4.93
C GLN A 79 -3.41 1.54 3.69
N PHE A 80 -2.09 1.57 3.45
CA PHE A 80 -1.46 0.69 2.46
C PHE A 80 -1.30 -0.71 3.04
N LEU A 81 -1.48 -1.72 2.18
CA LEU A 81 -1.20 -3.12 2.49
C LEU A 81 -0.26 -3.70 1.44
N SER A 82 0.24 -4.90 1.73
CA SER A 82 0.93 -5.81 0.83
C SER A 82 1.77 -5.14 -0.28
N GLY A 83 3.03 -4.79 0.03
CA GLY A 83 3.96 -4.17 -0.92
C GLY A 83 3.56 -2.76 -1.42
N GLY A 84 2.42 -2.22 -0.99
CA GLY A 84 1.85 -0.99 -1.52
C GLY A 84 0.89 -1.21 -2.70
N ASN A 85 0.55 -2.46 -3.01
CA ASN A 85 -0.35 -2.82 -4.12
C ASN A 85 -1.83 -2.62 -3.77
N TRP A 86 -2.15 -2.48 -2.49
CA TRP A 86 -3.51 -2.31 -2.02
C TRP A 86 -3.59 -1.08 -1.14
N LEU A 87 -4.69 -0.34 -1.28
CA LEU A 87 -4.96 0.85 -0.48
C LEU A 87 -6.40 0.83 0.02
N LEU A 88 -6.56 0.82 1.35
CA LEU A 88 -7.84 1.13 1.97
C LEU A 88 -7.95 2.63 2.15
N THR A 89 -9.10 3.19 1.75
CA THR A 89 -9.47 4.57 2.00
C THR A 89 -10.75 4.62 2.84
N GLY A 90 -10.78 5.49 3.84
CA GLY A 90 -11.97 5.82 4.62
C GLY A 90 -12.38 7.27 4.38
N GLN A 91 -13.69 7.48 4.28
CA GLN A 91 -14.30 8.78 4.07
C GLN A 91 -15.51 8.93 5.00
N ARG A 92 -15.63 10.08 5.65
CA ARG A 92 -16.84 10.50 6.38
C ARG A 92 -17.53 11.62 5.64
N TYR A 93 -18.84 11.53 5.51
CA TYR A 93 -19.61 12.59 4.88
C TYR A 93 -20.99 12.73 5.50
N ARG A 94 -21.61 13.89 5.33
CA ARG A 94 -23.01 14.12 5.68
C ARG A 94 -23.87 14.08 4.43
N ASN A 95 -24.98 13.36 4.49
CA ASN A 95 -25.97 13.42 3.42
C ASN A 95 -26.73 14.77 3.46
N ARG A 96 -27.60 15.00 2.48
CA ARG A 96 -28.43 16.22 2.42
C ARG A 96 -29.37 16.40 3.60
N GLU A 97 -29.70 15.31 4.30
CA GLU A 97 -30.56 15.30 5.49
C GLU A 97 -29.75 15.56 6.78
N GLY A 98 -28.44 15.81 6.67
CA GLY A 98 -27.56 16.07 7.81
C GLY A 98 -27.07 14.82 8.55
N ARG A 99 -27.47 13.62 8.11
CA ARG A 99 -27.06 12.35 8.71
C ARG A 99 -25.63 11.99 8.30
N TRP A 100 -24.88 11.45 9.24
CA TRP A 100 -23.52 10.97 9.00
C TRP A 100 -23.53 9.62 8.29
N TYR A 101 -22.62 9.50 7.32
CA TYR A 101 -22.29 8.28 6.62
C TYR A 101 -20.79 8.09 6.56
N SER A 102 -20.40 6.83 6.48
CA SER A 102 -19.02 6.41 6.32
C SER A 102 -18.92 5.55 5.08
N ARG A 103 -17.93 5.84 4.24
CA ARG A 103 -17.58 5.05 3.07
C ARG A 103 -16.15 4.57 3.20
N LEU A 104 -15.95 3.27 3.06
CA LEU A 104 -14.65 2.65 2.95
C LEU A 104 -14.52 2.09 1.55
N SER A 105 -13.35 2.23 0.94
CA SER A 105 -13.09 1.73 -0.42
C SER A 105 -11.71 1.11 -0.46
N LEU A 106 -11.65 -0.14 -0.91
CA LEU A 106 -10.42 -0.88 -1.15
C LEU A 106 -10.04 -0.76 -2.62
N TRP A 107 -8.83 -0.25 -2.86
CA TRP A 107 -8.25 -0.02 -4.16
C TRP A 107 -7.17 -1.05 -4.46
N CYS A 108 -7.14 -1.52 -5.70
CA CYS A 108 -6.01 -2.24 -6.27
C CYS A 108 -5.14 -1.23 -7.04
N LEU A 109 -3.84 -1.25 -6.75
CA LEU A 109 -2.81 -0.35 -7.27
C LEU A 109 -1.68 -1.10 -8.00
N GLU A 110 -1.86 -2.39 -8.29
CA GLU A 110 -0.89 -3.20 -9.05
C GLU A 110 -0.52 -2.52 -10.37
N GLU A 111 -1.53 -2.05 -11.10
CA GLU A 111 -1.36 -1.24 -12.29
C GLU A 111 -1.57 0.25 -11.98
N LEU A 112 -0.47 0.97 -11.72
CA LEU A 112 -0.46 2.42 -11.44
C LEU A 112 -0.95 3.30 -12.61
N ASP A 113 -1.30 2.72 -13.77
CA ASP A 113 -1.94 3.43 -14.89
C ASP A 113 -3.46 3.41 -14.77
N ASN A 114 -4.01 2.39 -14.11
CA ASN A 114 -5.44 2.15 -14.01
C ASN A 114 -5.83 1.59 -12.63
N PRO A 115 -5.60 2.35 -11.54
CA PRO A 115 -6.05 1.94 -10.22
C PRO A 115 -7.57 1.88 -10.20
N TYR A 116 -8.11 0.85 -9.58
CA TYR A 116 -9.56 0.61 -9.53
C TYR A 116 -10.02 0.17 -8.14
N VAL A 117 -11.29 0.44 -7.84
CA VAL A 117 -11.93 0.00 -6.60
C VAL A 117 -12.33 -1.45 -6.75
N VAL A 118 -11.82 -2.31 -5.87
CA VAL A 118 -12.19 -3.72 -5.80
C VAL A 118 -13.48 -3.91 -5.02
N THR A 119 -13.62 -3.19 -3.90
CA THR A 119 -14.83 -3.22 -3.09
C THR A 119 -15.03 -1.92 -2.34
N GLY A 120 -16.30 -1.60 -2.07
CA GLY A 120 -16.71 -0.45 -1.27
C GLY A 120 -17.75 -0.85 -0.24
N LEU A 121 -17.61 -0.34 0.97
CA LEU A 121 -18.57 -0.50 2.05
C LEU A 121 -19.09 0.87 2.45
N GLU A 122 -20.40 1.02 2.48
CA GLU A 122 -21.07 2.24 2.93
C GLU A 122 -21.98 1.92 4.09
N MET A 123 -21.90 2.74 5.14
CA MET A 123 -22.69 2.56 6.36
C MET A 123 -23.18 3.89 6.90
N ALA A 124 -24.33 3.84 7.57
CA ALA A 124 -24.79 4.95 8.38
C ALA A 124 -23.90 5.09 9.62
N GLY A 125 -23.73 6.33 10.09
CA GLY A 125 -22.89 6.64 11.24
C GLY A 125 -21.44 6.95 10.87
N VAL A 126 -20.63 7.16 11.90
CA VAL A 126 -19.23 7.56 11.78
C VAL A 126 -18.34 6.41 12.20
N TYR A 127 -17.51 5.93 11.28
CA TYR A 127 -16.42 5.03 11.61
C TYR A 127 -15.40 5.77 12.49
N ARG A 128 -14.86 5.14 13.53
CA ARG A 128 -13.80 5.70 14.40
C ARG A 128 -12.42 5.21 14.01
N SER A 129 -12.32 3.95 13.61
CA SER A 129 -11.07 3.31 13.22
C SER A 129 -11.35 2.22 12.19
N SER A 130 -10.45 2.07 11.24
CA SER A 130 -10.44 0.90 10.36
C SER A 130 -9.10 0.18 10.41
N THR A 131 -9.11 -1.12 10.13
CA THR A 131 -7.90 -1.88 9.86
C THR A 131 -8.25 -2.99 8.90
N LEU A 132 -7.47 -3.11 7.84
CA LEU A 132 -7.55 -4.21 6.89
C LEU A 132 -6.29 -5.07 7.00
N SER A 133 -6.47 -6.38 6.96
CA SER A 133 -5.38 -7.35 6.89
C SER A 133 -5.63 -8.35 5.77
N LEU A 134 -4.60 -8.66 4.99
CA LEU A 134 -4.63 -9.69 3.95
C LEU A 134 -4.10 -11.00 4.51
N THR A 135 -4.66 -12.12 4.07
CA THR A 135 -4.13 -13.46 4.34
C THR A 135 -2.82 -13.69 3.56
N GLU A 136 -1.98 -14.64 3.99
CA GLU A 136 -0.65 -14.88 3.40
C GLU A 136 -0.63 -15.14 1.89
N ASP A 137 -1.74 -15.66 1.33
CA ASP A 137 -1.90 -15.89 -0.11
C ASP A 137 -2.59 -14.75 -0.87
N ASP A 138 -2.83 -13.59 -0.22
CA ASP A 138 -3.66 -12.46 -0.68
C ASP A 138 -5.09 -12.85 -1.15
N ALA A 139 -5.51 -14.09 -0.92
CA ALA A 139 -6.81 -14.61 -1.36
C ALA A 139 -8.01 -14.01 -0.61
N TYR A 140 -7.81 -13.59 0.63
CA TYR A 140 -8.84 -13.01 1.48
C TYR A 140 -8.34 -11.75 2.18
N ALA A 141 -9.23 -10.78 2.32
CA ALA A 141 -9.00 -9.57 3.09
C ALA A 141 -10.01 -9.50 4.25
N THR A 142 -9.53 -9.28 5.47
CA THR A 142 -10.36 -9.11 6.67
C THR A 142 -10.36 -7.64 7.07
N LEU A 143 -11.52 -7.00 6.95
CA LEU A 143 -11.74 -5.61 7.36
C LEU A 143 -12.38 -5.57 8.74
N VAL A 144 -11.73 -4.88 9.68
CA VAL A 144 -12.27 -4.61 11.02
C VAL A 144 -12.57 -3.13 11.14
N LEU A 145 -13.79 -2.83 11.62
CA LEU A 145 -14.30 -1.46 11.72
C LEU A 145 -14.85 -1.19 13.11
N GLY A 146 -14.33 -0.15 13.74
CA GLY A 146 -14.94 0.44 14.92
C GLY A 146 -15.92 1.50 14.46
N VAL A 147 -17.21 1.31 14.74
CA VAL A 147 -18.28 2.27 14.39
C VAL A 147 -18.86 2.86 15.66
N CYS A 148 -19.28 4.13 15.62
CA CYS A 148 -20.08 4.72 16.68
C CYS A 148 -21.43 5.20 16.16
N ASP A 149 -22.48 4.63 16.74
CA ASP A 149 -23.88 5.05 16.61
C ASP A 149 -24.20 6.17 17.61
N HIS A 150 -23.56 7.35 17.49
CA HIS A 150 -24.01 8.50 18.27
C HIS A 150 -24.43 9.67 17.37
N GLU A 151 -25.75 9.83 17.31
CA GLU A 151 -26.44 11.12 17.21
C GLU A 151 -26.15 11.89 18.51
N GLU A 152 -25.19 12.82 18.50
CA GLU A 152 -25.16 13.97 19.42
C GLU A 152 -25.56 15.24 18.66
#